data_AF-A0A1B6IWZ2-F1
#
_entry.id   AF-A0A1B6IWZ2-F1
#
_cell.length_a   1.000
_cell.length_b   1.000
_cell.length_c   1.000
_cell.angle_alpha   90.00
_cell.angle_beta   90.00
_cell.angle_gamma   90.00
#
_symmetry.space_group_name_H-M   'P 1'
#
loop_
_entity.id
_entity.type
_entity.pdbx_description
1 polymer ?
#
loop_
_entity_poly.entity_id
_entity_poly.type
_entity_poly.pdbx_seq_one_letter_code
_entity_poly.pdbx_strand_id
1 'polypeptide(L)'
;KYVINYDYPNSSEDYIHRIGRTGRSDQTGTAYTFFTQNNSRQAKDLVNVLQEARQEVDPELNKMAMRGGGGGGNWRGNNKWGYQRNRNFGGSNSHKKFNEY
;
A
#
# COMPACT_ATOMS: atom_id res chain seq x y z
N LYS A 1 0.82 -26.64 7.86
CA LYS A 1 1.66 -26.02 6.80
C LYS A 1 2.12 -24.64 7.28
N TYR A 2 3.33 -24.23 6.95
CA TYR A 2 3.90 -22.96 7.41
C TYR A 2 4.13 -22.00 6.24
N VAL A 3 3.93 -20.71 6.48
CA VAL A 3 4.37 -19.62 5.60
C VAL A 3 5.41 -18.81 6.37
N ILE A 4 6.56 -18.55 5.75
CA ILE A 4 7.63 -17.76 6.35
C ILE A 4 7.93 -16.59 5.43
N ASN A 5 7.67 -15.37 5.91
CA ASN A 5 8.04 -14.14 5.23
C ASN A 5 9.43 -13.72 5.72
N TYR A 6 10.45 -14.00 4.91
CA TYR A 6 11.84 -13.56 5.17
C TYR A 6 11.98 -12.05 5.13
N ASP A 7 11.27 -11.40 4.20
CA ASP A 7 11.17 -9.95 4.11
C ASP A 7 9.71 -9.53 4.08
N TYR A 8 9.40 -8.46 4.82
CA TYR A 8 8.07 -7.88 4.83
C TYR A 8 7.71 -7.35 3.44
N PRO A 9 6.54 -7.71 2.87
CA PRO A 9 6.12 -7.22 1.56
C PRO A 9 5.90 -5.70 1.55
N ASN A 10 5.87 -5.12 0.36
CA ASN A 10 5.74 -3.66 0.21
C ASN A 10 4.36 -3.12 0.63
N SER A 11 3.34 -3.99 0.70
CA SER A 11 1.97 -3.63 1.08
C SER A 11 1.37 -4.67 2.05
N SER A 12 0.45 -4.23 2.90
CA SER A 12 -0.33 -5.10 3.79
C SER A 12 -1.23 -6.07 3.02
N GLU A 13 -1.74 -5.67 1.86
CA GLU A 13 -2.54 -6.53 0.98
C GLU A 13 -1.72 -7.74 0.47
N ASP A 14 -0.48 -7.49 0.04
CA ASP A 14 0.43 -8.57 -0.37
C ASP A 14 0.77 -9.49 0.82
N TYR A 15 0.88 -8.93 2.03
CA TYR A 15 1.06 -9.73 3.25
C TYR A 15 -0.13 -10.67 3.49
N ILE A 16 -1.36 -10.16 3.41
CA ILE A 16 -2.59 -10.95 3.57
C ILE A 16 -2.64 -12.08 2.53
N HIS A 17 -2.33 -11.77 1.26
CA HIS A 17 -2.29 -12.78 0.19
C HIS A 17 -1.24 -13.88 0.41
N ARG A 18 -0.10 -13.55 1.05
CA ARG A 18 0.95 -14.54 1.37
C ARG A 18 0.53 -15.45 2.51
N ILE A 19 0.03 -14.89 3.62
CA ILE A 19 -0.38 -15.70 4.77
C ILE A 19 -1.63 -16.54 4.46
N GLY A 20 -2.50 -16.09 3.55
CA GLY A 20 -3.64 -16.85 3.04
C GLY A 20 -3.28 -18.12 2.25
N ARG A 21 -1.99 -18.43 2.07
CA ARG A 21 -1.50 -19.70 1.51
C ARG A 21 -1.44 -20.84 2.52
N THR A 22 -1.61 -20.53 3.81
CA THR A 22 -1.77 -21.52 4.89
C THR A 22 -3.13 -21.38 5.57
N GLY A 23 -3.52 -22.40 6.35
CA GLY A 23 -4.75 -22.39 7.16
C GLY A 23 -6.03 -22.35 6.32
N ARG A 24 -6.37 -23.44 5.63
CA ARG A 24 -7.58 -23.55 4.82
C ARG A 24 -8.58 -24.50 5.47
N SER A 25 -9.86 -24.18 5.31
CA SER A 25 -10.98 -24.93 5.86
C SER A 25 -10.83 -25.14 7.37
N ASP A 26 -10.82 -26.38 7.81
CA ASP A 26 -10.77 -26.87 9.19
C ASP A 26 -9.33 -27.09 9.71
N GLN A 27 -8.31 -26.76 8.90
CA GLN A 27 -6.91 -26.87 9.30
C GLN A 27 -6.34 -25.52 9.75
N THR A 28 -5.66 -25.53 10.90
CA THR A 28 -4.89 -24.38 11.38
C THR A 28 -3.62 -24.19 10.54
N GLY A 29 -3.33 -22.94 10.23
CA GLY A 29 -2.12 -22.52 9.53
C GLY A 29 -1.34 -21.53 10.37
N THR A 30 -0.01 -21.63 10.32
CA THR A 30 0.87 -20.70 11.05
C THR A 30 1.72 -19.94 10.05
N ALA A 31 1.80 -18.62 10.22
CA ALA A 31 2.65 -17.74 9.44
C ALA A 31 3.65 -17.03 10.36
N TYR A 32 4.92 -17.05 9.98
CA TYR A 32 5.99 -16.31 10.65
C TYR A 32 6.47 -15.20 9.72
N THR A 33 6.71 -14.03 10.30
CA THR A 33 7.15 -12.86 9.53
C THR A 33 8.29 -12.20 10.25
N PHE A 34 9.44 -12.11 9.57
CA PHE A 34 10.54 -11.31 10.05
C PHE A 34 10.24 -9.85 9.74
N PHE A 35 10.30 -9.03 10.78
CA PHE A 35 10.02 -7.61 10.70
C PHE A 35 11.19 -6.86 11.31
N THR A 36 11.75 -5.92 10.56
CA THR A 36 12.94 -5.16 10.98
C THR A 36 12.65 -3.66 11.00
N GLN A 37 13.55 -2.88 11.60
CA GLN A 37 13.45 -1.43 11.64
C GLN A 37 13.38 -0.79 10.24
N ASN A 38 13.96 -1.45 9.22
CA ASN A 38 13.90 -1.01 7.82
C ASN A 38 12.46 -1.03 7.27
N ASN A 39 11.58 -1.84 7.87
CA ASN A 39 10.16 -1.95 7.53
C ASN A 39 9.26 -1.05 8.40
N SER A 40 9.85 -0.16 9.21
CA SER A 40 9.11 0.70 10.16
C SER A 40 7.97 1.51 9.52
N ARG A 41 8.09 1.87 8.24
CA ARG A 41 7.03 2.56 7.48
C ARG A 41 5.76 1.72 7.35
N GLN A 42 5.89 0.41 7.26
CA GLN A 42 4.77 -0.53 7.17
C GLN A 42 4.27 -1.00 8.53
N ALA A 43 4.92 -0.62 9.64
CA ALA A 43 4.58 -1.12 10.97
C ALA A 43 3.14 -0.79 11.35
N LYS A 44 2.65 0.42 11.03
CA LYS A 44 1.27 0.83 11.31
C LYS A 44 0.25 -0.06 10.60
N ASP A 45 0.48 -0.35 9.32
CA ASP A 45 -0.44 -1.17 8.54
C ASP A 45 -0.44 -2.62 9.04
N LEU A 46 0.73 -3.17 9.39
CA LEU A 46 0.82 -4.50 9.97
C LEU A 46 0.10 -4.59 11.32
N VAL A 47 0.26 -3.60 12.20
CA VAL A 47 -0.43 -3.56 13.50
C VAL A 47 -1.95 -3.58 13.31
N ASN A 48 -2.47 -2.80 12.37
CA ASN A 48 -3.91 -2.77 12.08
C ASN A 48 -4.41 -4.17 11.65
N VAL A 49 -3.69 -4.82 10.72
CA VAL A 49 -4.04 -6.18 10.25
C VAL A 49 -4.06 -7.19 11.39
N LEU A 50 -3.07 -7.14 12.29
CA LEU A 50 -3.00 -8.04 13.44
C LEU A 50 -4.15 -7.78 14.44
N GLN A 51 -4.50 -6.52 14.68
CA GLN A 51 -5.62 -6.16 15.55
C GLN A 51 -6.97 -6.60 14.98
N GLU A 52 -7.20 -6.38 13.68
CA GLU A 52 -8.41 -6.84 12.98
C GLU A 52 -8.55 -8.37 13.05
N ALA A 53 -7.43 -9.08 12.91
CA ALA A 53 -7.34 -10.53 13.06
C ALA A 53 -7.34 -11.01 14.53
N ARG A 54 -7.50 -10.11 15.50
CA ARG A 54 -7.46 -10.38 16.95
C ARG A 54 -6.21 -11.14 17.41
N GLN A 55 -5.09 -10.87 16.75
CA GLN A 55 -3.79 -11.41 17.11
C GLN A 55 -3.11 -10.55 18.17
N GLU A 56 -2.26 -11.16 18.99
CA GLU A 56 -1.41 -10.43 19.91
C GLU A 56 -0.36 -9.62 19.13
N VAL A 57 -0.30 -8.32 19.40
CA VAL A 57 0.65 -7.40 18.77
C VAL A 57 1.86 -7.26 19.66
N ASP A 58 3.03 -7.51 19.09
CA ASP A 58 4.30 -7.33 19.79
C ASP A 58 4.50 -5.85 20.22
N PRO A 59 4.89 -5.58 21.48
CA PRO A 59 5.08 -4.22 21.98
C PRO A 59 6.13 -3.42 21.21
N GLU A 60 7.22 -4.03 20.73
CA GLU A 60 8.23 -3.35 19.92
C GLU A 60 7.68 -2.98 18.54
N LEU A 61 6.86 -3.86 17.94
CA LEU A 61 6.15 -3.53 16.71
C LEU A 61 5.21 -2.34 16.89
N ASN A 62 4.48 -2.28 18.01
CA ASN A 62 3.60 -1.15 18.30
C ASN A 62 4.40 0.15 18.51
N LYS A 63 5.55 0.09 19.20
CA LYS A 63 6.48 1.24 19.31
C LYS A 63 6.99 1.67 17.94
N MET A 64 7.33 0.74 17.05
CA MET A 64 7.74 1.04 15.67
C MET A 64 6.61 1.73 14.90
N ALA A 65 5.37 1.27 15.04
CA ALA A 65 4.20 1.90 14.42
C ALA A 65 3.95 3.33 14.92
N MET A 66 4.13 3.57 16.22
CA MET A 66 4.00 4.91 16.82
C MET A 66 5.14 5.85 16.40
N ARG A 67 6.37 5.35 16.30
CA ARG A 67 7.56 6.12 15.88
C ARG A 67 7.61 6.39 14.38
N GLY A 68 7.06 5.51 13.56
CA GLY A 68 7.00 5.62 12.10
C GLY A 68 6.11 6.76 11.58
N GLY A 69 5.38 7.46 12.47
CA GLY A 69 4.46 8.55 12.13
C GLY A 69 5.07 9.95 12.00
N GLY A 70 6.40 10.09 12.09
CA GLY A 70 7.10 11.37 12.01
C GLY A 70 7.91 11.53 10.72
N GLY A 71 7.27 11.59 9.55
CA GLY A 71 7.99 11.81 8.29
C GLY A 71 7.05 11.75 7.09
N GLY A 72 6.60 12.91 6.64
CA GLY A 72 5.73 13.07 5.48
C GLY A 72 6.27 12.36 4.22
N GLY A 73 5.34 11.96 3.36
CA GLY A 73 5.71 11.52 2.03
C GLY A 73 4.73 10.53 1.43
N ASN A 74 3.73 11.09 0.76
CA ASN A 74 3.03 10.45 -0.35
C ASN A 74 2.25 9.19 0.03
N TRP A 75 1.04 9.41 0.54
CA TRP A 75 -0.14 8.71 0.01
C TRP A 75 -0.09 8.87 -1.51
N ARG A 76 0.66 7.99 -2.18
CA ARG A 76 0.70 7.87 -3.62
C ARG A 76 -0.70 7.41 -3.98
N GLY A 77 -1.56 8.39 -4.21
CA GLY A 77 -2.78 8.24 -4.97
C GLY A 77 -2.41 7.42 -6.18
N ASN A 78 -2.93 6.19 -6.18
CA ASN A 78 -2.89 5.29 -7.30
C ASN A 78 -3.57 6.03 -8.46
N ASN A 79 -2.77 6.70 -9.30
CA ASN A 79 -3.14 7.14 -10.64
C ASN A 79 -3.31 5.89 -11.52
N LYS A 80 -4.18 4.98 -11.11
CA LYS A 80 -4.63 3.80 -11.83
C LYS A 80 -5.81 4.18 -12.73
N TRP A 81 -5.70 5.31 -13.44
CA TRP A 81 -6.59 5.73 -14.53
C TRP A 81 -5.81 6.63 -15.50
N GLY A 82 -4.68 6.11 -16.00
CA GLY A 82 -3.82 6.75 -16.99
C GLY A 82 -4.00 6.22 -18.41
N TYR A 83 -5.16 5.66 -18.75
CA TYR A 83 -5.49 5.32 -20.14
C TYR A 83 -6.12 6.53 -20.82
N GLN A 84 -5.51 6.92 -21.96
CA GLN A 84 -5.99 7.87 -22.97
C GLN A 84 -5.73 9.36 -22.73
N ARG A 85 -4.44 9.75 -22.72
CA ARG A 85 -4.04 11.03 -23.33
C ARG A 85 -4.33 10.97 -24.84
N ASN A 86 -5.53 11.37 -25.26
CA ASN A 86 -5.78 11.74 -26.65
C ASN A 86 -5.10 13.08 -26.92
N ARG A 87 -3.83 13.02 -27.36
CA ARG A 87 -3.12 14.18 -27.92
C ARG A 87 -3.70 14.46 -29.31
N ASN A 88 -4.81 15.19 -29.38
CA ASN A 88 -5.18 15.84 -30.64
C ASN A 88 -4.57 17.25 -30.65
N PHE A 89 -3.30 17.26 -31.04
CA PHE A 89 -2.53 18.44 -31.42
C PHE A 89 -3.11 18.90 -32.76
N GLY A 90 -3.88 19.99 -32.77
CA GLY A 90 -4.50 20.44 -34.01
C GLY A 90 -5.19 21.79 -33.88
N GLY A 91 -4.51 22.84 -34.34
CA GLY A 91 -5.19 23.98 -34.95
C GLY A 91 -5.28 25.23 -34.10
N SER A 92 -4.19 25.99 -34.08
CA SER A 92 -4.24 27.45 -34.02
C SER A 92 -5.26 27.99 -35.02
N ASN A 93 -6.26 28.76 -34.56
CA ASN A 93 -6.78 29.83 -35.39
C ASN A 93 -7.30 31.00 -34.54
N SER A 94 -6.36 31.88 -34.20
CA SER A 94 -6.61 33.27 -33.87
C SER A 94 -7.00 34.03 -35.14
N HIS A 95 -8.28 34.41 -35.30
CA HIS A 95 -8.66 35.46 -36.22
C HIS A 95 -9.55 36.49 -35.50
N LYS A 96 -9.06 37.73 -35.59
CA LYS A 96 -9.48 38.94 -34.90
C LYS A 96 -10.85 39.41 -35.38
N LYS A 97 -11.66 39.94 -34.46
CA LYS A 97 -12.70 40.94 -34.77
C LYS A 97 -12.03 42.17 -35.39
N PHE A 98 -12.58 42.74 -36.48
CA PHE A 98 -12.72 44.19 -36.71
C PHE A 98 -13.63 44.47 -37.94
N ASN A 99 -14.62 45.35 -37.70
CA ASN A 99 -15.51 46.25 -38.47
C ASN A 99 -15.55 46.42 -40.01
N GLU A 100 -16.66 47.07 -40.41
CA GLU A 100 -17.02 47.83 -41.65
C GLU A 100 -17.45 46.99 -42.87
N TYR A 101 -18.59 47.22 -43.55
CA TYR A 101 -19.47 48.39 -43.73
C TYR A 101 -20.96 48.06 -43.49
#